data_AF-A0A3N5YQ70-F1
#
_entry.id   AF-A0A3N5YQ70-F1
#
_cell.length_a   1.000
_cell.length_b   1.000
_cell.length_c   1.000
_cell.angle_alpha   90.00
_cell.angle_beta   90.00
_cell.angle_gamma   90.00
#
_symmetry.space_group_name_H-M   'P 1'
#
loop_
_entity.id
_entity.type
_entity.pdbx_description
1 polymer ?
#
loop_
_entity_poly.entity_id
_entity_poly.type
_entity_poly.pdbx_seq_one_letter_code
_entity_poly.pdbx_strand_id
1 'polypeptide(L)'
;RSTDMVKLGSFCTVFSATEVLENIRHGKKIEDIVKGVFFSVIRRVVEMDAMTANVVMTGGVVAHNLYIVRMMEDLIERPIRVPEKPQLTGAIGAALYAMSAASESVTLNPMEEPNG
;
A
#
# COMPACT_ATOMS: atom_id res chain seq x y z
N ARG A 1 -18.22 14.76 -4.43
CA ARG A 1 -18.02 13.56 -3.59
C ARG A 1 -18.99 12.52 -4.12
N SER A 2 -18.49 11.34 -4.51
CA SER A 2 -19.32 10.28 -5.10
C SER A 2 -20.34 9.74 -4.07
N THR A 3 -21.57 9.49 -4.54
CA THR A 3 -22.67 8.93 -3.75
C THR A 3 -22.96 7.46 -4.09
N ASP A 4 -22.35 6.93 -5.15
CA ASP A 4 -22.51 5.55 -5.63
C ASP A 4 -21.11 4.93 -5.89
N MET A 5 -21.01 3.75 -6.49
CA MET A 5 -19.74 3.16 -6.91
C MET A 5 -19.94 2.18 -8.07
N VAL A 6 -19.21 2.40 -9.16
CA VAL A 6 -19.15 1.43 -10.26
C VAL A 6 -18.35 0.21 -9.80
N LYS A 7 -18.93 -0.99 -9.93
CA LYS A 7 -18.21 -2.24 -9.64
C LYS A 7 -17.50 -2.71 -10.91
N LEU A 8 -16.18 -2.91 -10.80
CA LEU A 8 -15.39 -3.55 -11.85
C LEU A 8 -15.35 -5.06 -11.61
N GLY A 9 -15.46 -5.84 -12.67
CA GLY A 9 -15.52 -7.31 -12.63
C GLY A 9 -14.16 -7.99 -12.66
N SER A 10 -13.13 -7.30 -13.16
CA SER A 10 -11.79 -7.86 -13.40
C SER A 10 -10.70 -7.12 -12.64
N PHE A 11 -9.69 -7.86 -12.15
CA PHE A 11 -8.44 -7.28 -11.62
C PHE A 11 -7.37 -7.05 -12.69
N CYS A 12 -7.55 -7.61 -13.90
CA CYS A 12 -6.67 -7.42 -15.03
C CYS A 12 -6.75 -5.96 -15.50
N THR A 13 -5.64 -5.22 -15.45
CA THR A 13 -5.60 -3.80 -15.82
C THR A 13 -6.13 -3.53 -17.23
N VAL A 14 -5.87 -4.44 -18.18
CA VAL A 14 -6.37 -4.31 -19.56
C VAL A 14 -7.89 -4.40 -19.60
N PHE A 15 -8.49 -5.36 -18.90
CA PHE A 15 -9.95 -5.51 -18.86
C PHE A 15 -10.62 -4.43 -18.03
N SER A 16 -10.03 -4.04 -16.89
CA SER A 16 -10.52 -2.91 -16.10
C SER A 16 -10.54 -1.60 -16.91
N ALA A 17 -9.56 -1.37 -17.77
CA ALA A 17 -9.55 -0.20 -18.65
C ALA A 17 -10.70 -0.22 -19.67
N THR A 18 -11.00 -1.38 -20.25
CA THR A 18 -12.15 -1.57 -21.14
C THR A 18 -13.47 -1.32 -20.40
N GLU A 19 -13.64 -1.89 -19.21
CA GLU A 19 -14.84 -1.70 -18.37
C GLU A 19 -15.01 -0.22 -17.97
N VAL A 20 -13.92 0.48 -17.65
CA VAL A 20 -13.94 1.93 -17.38
C VAL A 20 -14.42 2.72 -18.60
N LEU A 21 -13.90 2.41 -19.79
CA LEU A 21 -14.33 3.07 -21.03
C LEU A 21 -15.81 2.83 -21.32
N GLU A 22 -16.31 1.62 -21.09
CA GLU A 22 -17.72 1.29 -21.22
C GLU A 22 -18.59 2.08 -20.24
N ASN A 23 -18.18 2.19 -18.97
CA ASN A 23 -18.92 2.99 -17.98
C ASN A 23 -18.95 4.48 -18.34
N ILE A 24 -17.87 5.02 -18.90
CA ILE A 24 -17.84 6.38 -19.44
C ILE A 24 -18.85 6.53 -20.58
N ARG A 25 -18.88 5.58 -21.53
CA ARG A 25 -19.82 5.59 -22.66
C ARG A 25 -21.28 5.50 -22.22
N HIS A 26 -21.55 4.77 -21.12
CA HIS A 26 -22.87 4.70 -20.50
C HIS A 26 -23.23 5.92 -19.65
N GLY A 27 -22.39 6.97 -19.64
CA GLY A 27 -22.67 8.22 -18.94
C GLY A 27 -22.60 8.12 -17.43
N LYS A 28 -21.90 7.12 -16.87
CA LYS A 28 -21.66 7.03 -15.43
C LYS A 28 -20.80 8.22 -14.97
N LYS A 29 -21.06 8.71 -13.76
CA LYS A 29 -20.29 9.84 -13.23
C LYS A 29 -18.84 9.43 -13.02
N ILE A 30 -17.92 10.32 -13.38
CA ILE A 30 -16.47 10.09 -13.26
C ILE A 30 -16.09 9.74 -11.82
N GLU A 31 -16.66 10.42 -10.84
CA GLU A 31 -16.43 10.14 -9.43
C GLU A 31 -16.81 8.72 -8.98
N ASP A 32 -17.88 8.14 -9.54
CA ASP A 32 -18.33 6.77 -9.22
C ASP A 32 -17.41 5.73 -9.87
N ILE A 33 -16.89 6.04 -11.07
CA ILE A 33 -15.90 5.22 -11.78
C ILE A 33 -14.58 5.23 -11.01
N VAL A 34 -14.07 6.40 -10.65
CA VAL A 34 -12.81 6.55 -9.89
C VAL A 34 -12.88 5.81 -8.57
N LYS A 35 -13.99 5.94 -7.83
CA LYS A 35 -14.21 5.20 -6.58
C LYS A 35 -14.19 3.68 -6.83
N GLY A 36 -14.81 3.23 -7.92
CA GLY A 36 -14.80 1.83 -8.35
C GLY A 36 -13.41 1.28 -8.65
N VAL A 37 -12.57 2.05 -9.33
CA VAL A 37 -11.18 1.69 -9.63
C VAL A 37 -10.37 1.50 -8.35
N PHE A 38 -10.42 2.45 -7.42
CA PHE A 38 -9.71 2.33 -6.14
C PHE A 38 -10.24 1.15 -5.31
N PHE A 39 -11.56 0.93 -5.32
CA PHE A 39 -12.17 -0.17 -4.58
C PHE A 39 -11.73 -1.54 -5.12
N SER A 40 -11.58 -1.69 -6.44
CA SER A 40 -11.05 -2.91 -7.06
C SER A 40 -9.64 -3.25 -6.56
N VAL A 41 -8.75 -2.24 -6.45
CA VAL A 41 -7.40 -2.43 -5.93
C VAL A 41 -7.41 -2.85 -4.46
N ILE A 42 -8.19 -2.15 -3.63
CA ILE A 42 -8.35 -2.47 -2.21
C ILE A 42 -8.88 -3.89 -2.00
N ARG A 43 -9.95 -4.25 -2.72
CA ARG A 43 -10.56 -5.57 -2.62
C ARG A 43 -9.57 -6.69 -2.95
N ARG A 44 -8.75 -6.49 -3.99
CA ARG A 44 -7.69 -7.43 -4.35
C ARG A 44 -6.70 -7.66 -3.20
N VAL A 45 -6.30 -6.59 -2.50
CA VAL A 45 -5.37 -6.71 -1.36
C VAL A 45 -5.99 -7.50 -0.21
N VAL A 46 -7.27 -7.27 0.09
CA VAL A 46 -8.00 -8.01 1.14
C VAL A 46 -8.20 -9.48 0.78
N GLU A 47 -8.36 -9.80 -0.51
CA GLU A 47 -8.47 -11.20 -0.97
C GLU A 47 -7.13 -11.95 -0.88
N MET A 48 -5.99 -11.26 -0.81
CA MET A 48 -4.67 -11.87 -0.71
C MET A 48 -4.31 -12.28 0.72
N ASP A 49 -4.79 -11.57 1.74
CA ASP A 49 -4.47 -11.89 3.14
C ASP A 49 -5.51 -11.33 4.12
N ALA A 50 -5.67 -12.03 5.25
CA ALA A 50 -6.56 -11.62 6.33
C ALA A 50 -5.89 -10.59 7.24
N MET A 51 -6.45 -9.39 7.28
CA MET A 51 -5.99 -8.28 8.12
C MET A 51 -6.43 -8.48 9.59
N THR A 52 -5.72 -9.33 10.33
CA THR A 52 -6.14 -9.82 11.66
C THR A 52 -5.63 -8.99 12.85
N ALA A 53 -4.61 -8.14 12.66
CA ALA A 53 -3.94 -7.41 13.74
C ALA A 53 -3.78 -5.91 13.41
N ASN A 54 -2.69 -5.29 13.86
CA ASN A 54 -2.35 -3.91 13.55
C ASN A 54 -2.09 -3.75 12.05
N VAL A 55 -2.93 -2.95 11.37
CA VAL A 55 -2.76 -2.66 9.95
C VAL A 55 -2.04 -1.34 9.76
N VAL A 56 -0.99 -1.36 8.94
CA VAL A 56 -0.23 -0.17 8.54
C VAL A 56 -0.22 -0.10 7.01
N MET A 57 -0.63 1.03 6.45
CA MET A 57 -0.56 1.28 5.01
C MET A 57 0.65 2.15 4.68
N THR A 58 1.43 1.74 3.68
CA THR A 58 2.64 2.43 3.21
C THR A 58 2.66 2.53 1.68
N GLY A 59 3.68 3.19 1.13
CA GLY A 59 3.86 3.36 -0.32
C GLY A 59 3.33 4.68 -0.88
N GLY A 60 3.62 4.92 -2.16
CA GLY A 60 3.34 6.20 -2.82
C GLY A 60 1.84 6.51 -2.96
N VAL A 61 1.00 5.50 -3.18
CA VAL A 61 -0.46 5.70 -3.30
C VAL A 61 -1.03 6.28 -2.00
N VAL A 62 -0.61 5.75 -0.85
CA VAL A 62 -1.02 6.22 0.47
C VAL A 62 -0.50 7.63 0.75
N ALA A 63 0.73 7.93 0.31
CA ALA A 63 1.33 9.25 0.47
C ALA A 63 0.60 10.36 -0.29
N HIS A 64 -0.03 10.05 -1.43
CA HIS A 64 -0.70 11.04 -2.28
C HIS A 64 -2.23 10.97 -2.24
N ASN A 65 -2.81 9.90 -1.69
CA ASN A 65 -4.25 9.73 -1.64
C ASN A 65 -4.73 9.03 -0.36
N LEU A 66 -4.92 9.81 0.71
CA LEU A 66 -5.44 9.32 1.99
C LEU A 66 -6.89 8.79 1.91
N TYR A 67 -7.64 9.08 0.84
CA TYR A 67 -8.98 8.53 0.68
C TYR A 67 -8.97 7.00 0.53
N ILE A 68 -7.88 6.43 -0.03
CA ILE A 68 -7.72 4.98 -0.13
C ILE A 68 -7.65 4.32 1.25
N VAL A 69 -7.07 5.01 2.24
CA VAL A 69 -6.96 4.53 3.62
C VAL A 69 -8.35 4.41 4.23
N ARG A 70 -9.17 5.46 4.09
CA ARG A 70 -10.56 5.46 4.58
C ARG A 70 -11.38 4.35 3.95
N MET A 71 -11.28 4.17 2.63
CA MET A 71 -11.98 3.08 1.95
C MET A 71 -11.52 1.70 2.42
N MET A 72 -10.24 1.53 2.77
CA MET A 72 -9.72 0.29 3.31
C MET A 72 -10.24 0.08 4.73
N GLU A 73 -10.21 1.11 5.59
CA GLU A 73 -10.76 1.09 6.96
C GLU A 73 -12.25 0.69 6.96
N ASP A 74 -13.05 1.27 6.06
CA ASP A 74 -14.46 0.94 5.88
C ASP A 74 -14.65 -0.53 5.47
N LEU A 75 -13.74 -1.08 4.66
CA LEU A 75 -13.83 -2.46 4.17
C LEU A 75 -13.41 -3.51 5.20
N ILE A 76 -12.37 -3.23 6.00
CA ILE A 76 -11.84 -4.16 7.01
C ILE A 76 -12.42 -3.94 8.41
N GLU A 77 -13.27 -2.91 8.56
CA GLU A 77 -13.91 -2.46 9.80
C GLU A 77 -12.92 -2.22 10.95
N ARG A 78 -11.73 -1.70 10.63
CA ARG A 78 -10.63 -1.52 11.58
C ARG A 78 -9.80 -0.27 11.25
N PRO A 79 -9.20 0.37 12.27
CA PRO A 79 -8.36 1.54 12.05
C PRO A 79 -7.03 1.17 11.38
N ILE A 80 -6.57 2.02 10.47
CA ILE A 80 -5.30 1.85 9.76
C ILE A 80 -4.34 2.96 10.18
N ARG A 81 -3.12 2.57 10.53
CA ARG A 81 -2.05 3.53 10.81
C ARG A 81 -1.31 3.89 9.53
N VAL A 82 -0.98 5.16 9.41
CA VAL A 82 -0.21 5.70 8.29
C VAL A 82 1.00 6.44 8.88
N PRO A 83 2.24 6.07 8.54
CA PRO A 83 3.42 6.79 9.01
C PRO A 83 3.51 8.19 8.37
N GLU A 84 4.31 9.08 8.95
CA GLU A 84 4.47 10.45 8.43
C GLU A 84 5.01 10.48 7.00
N LYS A 85 5.85 9.50 6.62
CA LYS A 85 6.46 9.38 5.29
C LYS A 85 6.19 8.01 4.68
N PRO A 86 4.94 7.70 4.25
CA PRO A 86 4.54 6.36 3.78
C PRO A 86 5.36 5.83 2.60
N GLN A 87 5.74 6.72 1.69
CA GLN A 87 6.52 6.35 0.50
C GLN A 87 7.98 5.97 0.84
N LEU A 88 8.52 6.47 1.96
CA LEU A 88 9.92 6.25 2.34
C LEU A 88 10.13 5.07 3.28
N THR A 89 9.05 4.43 3.77
CA THR A 89 9.16 3.35 4.77
C THR A 89 10.10 2.22 4.33
N GLY A 90 10.10 1.84 3.05
CA GLY A 90 11.02 0.83 2.53
C GLY A 90 12.49 1.24 2.57
N ALA A 91 12.79 2.48 2.18
CA ALA A 91 14.16 3.02 2.21
C ALA A 91 14.66 3.18 3.65
N ILE A 92 13.80 3.63 4.56
CA ILE A 92 14.09 3.73 5.99
C ILE A 92 14.39 2.33 6.56
N GLY A 93 13.60 1.32 6.21
CA GLY A 93 13.85 -0.07 6.62
C GLY A 93 15.21 -0.59 6.14
N ALA A 94 15.58 -0.30 4.89
CA ALA A 94 16.89 -0.68 4.35
C ALA A 94 18.06 0.02 5.09
N ALA A 95 17.92 1.31 5.40
CA ALA A 95 18.93 2.06 6.15
C ALA A 95 19.11 1.50 7.59
N LEU A 96 18.00 1.23 8.29
CA LEU A 96 18.02 0.63 9.62
C LEU A 96 18.69 -0.75 9.60
N TYR A 97 18.35 -1.58 8.61
CA TYR A 97 18.97 -2.90 8.46
C TYR A 97 20.49 -2.81 8.27
N ALA A 98 20.96 -1.89 7.42
CA ALA A 98 22.39 -1.68 7.20
C ALA A 98 23.11 -1.19 8.46
N MET A 99 22.49 -0.30 9.24
CA MET A 99 23.04 0.18 10.51
C MET A 99 23.16 -0.94 11.55
N SER A 100 22.13 -1.78 11.69
CA SER A 100 22.18 -2.93 12.60
C SER A 100 23.27 -3.91 12.23
N ALA A 101 23.39 -4.25 10.94
CA ALA A 101 24.44 -5.15 10.44
C ALA A 101 25.86 -4.57 10.65
N ALA A 102 26.03 -3.26 10.51
CA ALA A 102 27.30 -2.59 10.79
C ALA A 102 27.62 -2.55 12.30
N SER A 103 26.61 -2.52 13.17
CA SER A 103 26.83 -2.59 14.63
C SER A 103 27.19 -4.00 15.12
N GLU A 104 26.69 -5.05 14.45
CA GLU A 104 27.05 -6.45 14.75
C GLU A 104 28.47 -6.82 14.30
N SER A 105 28.99 -6.20 13.24
CA SER A 105 30.37 -6.45 12.77
C SER A 105 31.46 -5.81 13.64
N VAL A 106 31.11 -4.83 14.48
CA VAL A 106 32.06 -4.19 15.43
C VAL A 106 32.37 -5.10 16.62
N THR A 107 31.55 -6.13 16.90
CA THR A 107 31.77 -7.09 17.99
C THR A 107 32.66 -8.29 17.65
N LEU A 108 33.16 -8.43 16.41
CA LEU A 108 34.11 -9.49 16.04
C LEU A 108 35.55 -8.97 16.07
N ASN A 109 36.11 -9.01 17.29
CA ASN A 109 37.51 -8.93 17.73
C ASN A 109 38.47 -7.88 17.12
N PRO A 110 39.10 -7.02 17.95
CA PRO A 110 40.31 -6.30 17.55
C PRO A 110 41.41 -7.32 17.21
N MET A 111 42.10 -7.11 16.10
CA MET A 111 43.28 -7.86 15.66
C MET A 111 44.26 -8.09 16.82
N GLU A 112 44.48 -9.35 17.20
CA GLU A 112 45.70 -9.74 17.92
C GLU A 112 46.88 -9.57 16.96
N GLU A 113 47.80 -8.67 17.29
CA GLU A 113 49.12 -8.60 16.67
C GLU A 113 49.90 -9.89 17.04
N PRO A 114 50.52 -10.60 16.08
CA PRO A 114 51.39 -11.70 16.42
C PRO A 114 52.70 -11.11 16.98
N ASN A 115 52.84 -11.21 18.31
CA ASN A 115 54.09 -10.96 19.02
C ASN A 115 55.18 -11.95 18.58
N GLY A 116 56.33 -11.43 18.14
CA GLY A 116 57.66 -12.03 18.32
C GLY A 116 58.07 -13.13 17.35
#